data_AF-A0A8J9S5G3-F1
#
_entry.id   AF-A0A8J9S5G3-F1
#
_cell.length_a   1.000
_cell.length_b   1.000
_cell.length_c   1.000
_cell.angle_alpha   90.00
_cell.angle_beta   90.00
_cell.angle_gamma   90.00
#
_symmetry.space_group_name_H-M   'P 1'
#
loop_
_entity.id
_entity.type
_entity.pdbx_description
1 polymer ?
#
loop_
_entity_poly.entity_id
_entity_poly.type
_entity_poly.pdbx_seq_one_letter_code
_entity_poly.pdbx_strand_id
1 'polypeptide(L)'
;ASMAAPGADGIAKFLPYVPGEGGGRRGDFAPVRPEWSGKMFVLYRLMKEMRKPGNGNDKIVIVSNYTQTLDLIGRMCRENSWGFCRLDGSITMKKRQKMCDEFNDPNSPLVAFLLSSKAGG
;
A
#
# COMPACT_ATOMS: atom_id res chain seq x y z
N ALA A 1 -0.91 11.40 -28.32
CA ALA A 1 -1.16 12.35 -27.21
C ALA A 1 -1.60 11.55 -25.99
N SER A 2 -0.67 11.19 -25.10
CA SER A 2 -0.99 10.46 -23.87
C SER A 2 -1.08 11.49 -22.75
N MET A 3 -2.30 11.79 -22.30
CA MET A 3 -2.52 12.59 -21.10
C MET A 3 -1.94 11.82 -19.91
N ALA A 4 -0.80 12.28 -19.40
CA ALA A 4 -0.35 11.94 -18.07
C ALA A 4 -1.39 12.48 -17.08
N ALA A 5 -1.91 11.61 -16.21
CA ALA A 5 -2.82 12.02 -15.15
C ALA A 5 -2.11 13.06 -14.25
N PRO A 6 -2.69 14.26 -14.06
CA PRO A 6 -2.10 15.27 -13.17
C PRO A 6 -2.19 14.76 -11.74
N GLY A 7 -1.05 14.40 -11.15
CA GLY A 7 -0.97 13.84 -9.79
C GLY A 7 0.16 12.84 -9.56
N ALA A 8 0.85 12.39 -10.62
CA ALA A 8 1.94 11.41 -10.53
C ALA A 8 3.22 11.93 -9.83
N ASP A 9 3.37 13.25 -9.68
CA ASP A 9 4.59 13.83 -9.09
C ASP A 9 4.62 13.75 -7.56
N GLY A 10 3.45 13.60 -6.92
CA GLY A 10 3.33 13.50 -5.46
C GLY A 10 3.59 12.09 -4.93
N ILE A 11 3.18 11.05 -5.66
CA ILE A 11 3.22 9.65 -5.22
C ILE A 11 4.64 9.12 -4.97
N ALA A 12 5.66 9.70 -5.60
CA ALA A 12 7.06 9.31 -5.38
C ALA A 12 7.54 9.58 -3.95
N LYS A 13 6.99 10.60 -3.27
CA LYS A 13 7.27 10.88 -1.84
C LYS A 13 6.51 9.97 -0.88
N PHE A 14 5.39 9.38 -1.33
CA PHE A 14 4.55 8.46 -0.55
C PHE A 14 4.90 6.99 -0.79
N LEU A 15 6.13 6.70 -1.24
CA LEU A 15 6.68 5.36 -1.31
C LEU A 15 7.62 5.04 -0.12
N PRO A 16 7.20 5.07 1.16
CA PRO A 16 8.07 4.60 2.23
C PRO A 16 7.90 3.08 2.39
N TYR A 17 8.41 2.32 1.42
CA TYR A 17 8.82 0.93 1.67
C TYR A 17 9.84 0.46 0.63
N VAL A 18 11.12 0.55 1.00
CA VAL A 18 12.23 -0.15 0.34
C VAL A 18 12.73 -1.22 1.30
N PRO A 19 12.19 -2.45 1.24
CA PRO A 19 12.78 -3.56 1.97
C PRO A 19 14.00 -4.07 1.23
N GLY A 20 15.18 -3.85 1.82
CA GLY A 20 16.42 -4.45 1.36
C GLY A 20 16.93 -3.84 0.06
N GLU A 21 17.94 -2.98 0.17
CA GLU A 21 19.04 -2.92 -0.80
C GLU A 21 19.73 -4.29 -0.86
N GLY A 22 19.06 -5.27 -1.46
CA GLY A 22 19.50 -6.66 -1.47
C GLY A 22 19.01 -7.35 -2.73
N GLY A 23 19.83 -7.25 -3.79
CA GLY A 23 19.84 -8.11 -4.97
C GLY A 23 18.45 -8.54 -5.49
N GLY A 24 17.92 -7.80 -6.46
CA GLY A 24 16.63 -8.10 -7.08
C GLY A 24 16.51 -9.58 -7.43
N ARG A 25 15.64 -10.29 -6.71
CA ARG A 25 15.28 -11.67 -7.07
C ARG A 25 14.35 -11.57 -8.25
N ARG A 26 14.48 -12.48 -9.23
CA ARG A 26 13.68 -12.51 -10.47
C ARG A 26 12.15 -12.37 -10.28
N GLY A 27 11.63 -12.57 -9.06
CA GLY A 27 10.21 -12.42 -8.71
C GLY A 27 9.75 -11.02 -8.27
N ASP A 28 10.64 -10.05 -8.06
CA ASP A 28 10.26 -8.69 -7.62
C ASP A 28 9.69 -7.83 -8.76
N PHE A 29 9.96 -8.20 -10.01
CA PHE A 29 9.44 -7.58 -11.22
C PHE A 29 8.23 -8.29 -11.83
N ALA A 30 7.83 -9.44 -11.27
CA ALA A 30 6.68 -10.18 -11.77
C ALA A 30 5.38 -9.44 -11.39
N PRO A 31 4.44 -9.26 -12.34
CA PRO A 31 3.18 -8.59 -12.06
C PRO A 31 2.37 -9.38 -11.03
N VAL A 32 1.72 -8.68 -10.10
CA VAL A 32 0.81 -9.31 -9.16
C VAL A 32 -0.45 -9.76 -9.91
N ARG A 33 -0.85 -11.03 -9.69
CA ARG A 33 -2.07 -11.62 -10.26
C ARG A 33 -3.07 -11.92 -9.15
N PRO A 34 -3.94 -10.96 -8.77
CA PRO A 34 -4.92 -11.16 -7.70
C PRO A 34 -5.86 -12.33 -7.97
N GLU A 35 -6.13 -12.66 -9.23
CA GLU A 35 -6.99 -13.76 -9.67
C GLU A 35 -6.55 -15.15 -9.18
N TRP A 36 -5.29 -15.32 -8.79
CA TRP A 36 -4.76 -16.58 -8.25
C TRP A 36 -5.14 -16.83 -6.78
N SER A 37 -5.74 -15.85 -6.09
CA SER A 37 -6.19 -15.97 -4.71
C SER A 37 -7.53 -15.30 -4.52
N GLY A 38 -8.55 -16.05 -4.08
CA GLY A 38 -9.89 -15.50 -3.87
C GLY A 38 -9.92 -14.30 -2.92
N LYS A 39 -9.08 -14.32 -1.87
CA LYS A 39 -8.95 -13.20 -0.92
C LYS A 39 -8.31 -11.97 -1.59
N MET A 40 -7.24 -12.18 -2.36
CA MET A 40 -6.58 -11.08 -3.09
C MET A 40 -7.48 -10.52 -4.18
N PHE A 41 -8.23 -11.36 -4.89
CA PHE A 41 -9.16 -10.94 -5.93
C PHE A 41 -10.29 -10.08 -5.36
N VAL A 42 -10.90 -10.51 -4.25
CA VAL A 42 -11.94 -9.72 -3.57
C VAL A 42 -11.37 -8.41 -3.04
N LEU A 43 -10.20 -8.44 -2.40
CA LEU A 43 -9.53 -7.22 -1.93
C LEU A 43 -9.26 -6.25 -3.09
N TYR A 44 -8.72 -6.74 -4.20
CA TYR A 44 -8.45 -5.93 -5.39
C TYR A 44 -9.73 -5.25 -5.92
N ARG A 45 -10.82 -6.00 -6.05
CA ARG A 45 -12.10 -5.44 -6.51
C ARG A 45 -12.64 -4.41 -5.52
N LEU A 46 -12.59 -4.69 -4.22
CA LEU A 46 -13.06 -3.78 -3.17
C LEU A 46 -12.28 -2.45 -3.22
N MET A 47 -10.95 -2.51 -3.26
CA MET A 47 -10.08 -1.33 -3.36
C MET A 47 -10.37 -0.51 -4.62
N LYS A 48 -10.60 -1.18 -5.76
CA LYS A 48 -10.93 -0.53 -7.03
C LYS A 48 -12.28 0.18 -6.99
N GLU A 49 -13.29 -0.43 -6.36
CA GLU A 49 -14.62 0.17 -6.20
C GLU A 49 -14.60 1.39 -5.26
N MET A 50 -13.87 1.32 -4.14
CA MET A 50 -13.74 2.46 -3.22
C MET A 50 -12.94 3.62 -3.81
N ARG A 51 -12.12 3.38 -4.83
CA ARG A 51 -11.35 4.42 -5.54
C ARG A 51 -12.07 5.05 -6.72
N LYS A 52 -13.32 4.67 -7.00
CA LYS A 52 -14.11 5.31 -8.05
C LYS A 52 -14.42 6.77 -7.68
N PRO A 53 -14.42 7.68 -8.66
CA PRO A 53 -14.81 9.08 -8.43
C PRO A 53 -16.25 9.13 -7.89
N GLY A 54 -16.42 9.77 -6.74
CA GLY A 54 -17.72 9.92 -6.06
C GLY A 54 -17.92 9.07 -4.80
N ASN A 55 -17.06 8.07 -4.53
CA ASN A 55 -17.24 7.14 -3.41
C ASN A 55 -16.58 7.57 -2.08
N GLY A 56 -15.99 8.78 -2.02
CA GLY A 56 -15.32 9.30 -0.80
C GLY A 56 -13.81 8.99 -0.74
N ASN A 57 -13.13 9.51 0.29
CA ASN A 57 -11.70 9.24 0.54
C ASN A 57 -11.53 8.09 1.56
N ASP A 58 -12.11 6.93 1.23
CA ASP A 58 -12.11 5.78 2.13
C ASP A 58 -10.70 5.25 2.38
N LYS A 59 -10.39 5.06 3.66
CA LYS A 59 -9.11 4.59 4.16
C LYS A 59 -9.22 3.13 4.58
N ILE A 60 -8.27 2.31 4.18
CA ILE A 60 -8.31 0.86 4.37
C ILE A 60 -7.16 0.45 5.28
N VAL A 61 -7.45 -0.36 6.28
CA VAL A 61 -6.41 -0.95 7.14
C VAL A 61 -6.38 -2.46 6.89
N ILE A 62 -5.21 -2.97 6.51
CA ILE A 62 -5.01 -4.39 6.22
C ILE A 62 -4.06 -4.96 7.26
N VAL A 63 -4.54 -5.91 8.06
CA VAL A 63 -3.73 -6.60 9.07
C VAL A 63 -3.38 -8.01 8.57
N SER A 64 -2.10 -8.38 8.66
CA SER A 64 -1.64 -9.74 8.34
C SER A 64 -0.57 -10.21 9.31
N ASN A 65 -0.62 -11.49 9.68
CA ASN A 65 0.45 -12.14 10.44
C ASN A 65 1.71 -12.39 9.59
N TYR A 66 1.53 -12.49 8.27
CA TYR A 66 2.59 -12.78 7.32
C TYR A 66 2.99 -11.50 6.58
N THR A 67 4.23 -11.06 6.78
CA THR A 67 4.80 -9.89 6.11
C THR A 67 4.93 -10.08 4.61
N GLN A 68 5.17 -11.32 4.14
CA GLN A 68 5.20 -11.66 2.72
C GLN A 68 3.87 -11.36 2.01
N THR A 69 2.73 -11.51 2.69
CA THR A 69 1.42 -11.12 2.16
C THR A 69 1.33 -9.59 2.04
N LEU A 70 1.86 -8.86 3.02
CA LEU A 70 1.91 -7.40 2.96
C LEU A 70 2.83 -6.91 1.83
N ASP A 71 3.93 -7.62 1.55
CA ASP A 71 4.79 -7.34 0.39
C ASP A 71 4.03 -7.49 -0.92
N LEU A 72 3.24 -8.56 -1.06
CA LEU A 72 2.40 -8.79 -2.24
C LEU A 72 1.34 -7.71 -2.41
N ILE A 73 0.65 -7.33 -1.33
CA ILE A 73 -0.36 -6.27 -1.33
C ILE A 73 0.28 -4.91 -1.65
N GLY A 74 1.44 -4.61 -1.06
CA GLY A 74 2.17 -3.37 -1.36
C GLY A 74 2.59 -3.26 -2.83
N ARG A 75 3.01 -4.38 -3.45
CA ARG A 75 3.28 -4.42 -4.89
C ARG A 75 2.02 -4.19 -5.72
N MET A 76 0.91 -4.84 -5.38
CA MET A 76 -0.38 -4.61 -6.03
C MET A 76 -0.81 -3.13 -5.93
N CYS A 77 -0.67 -2.51 -4.76
CA CYS A 77 -0.96 -1.09 -4.59
C CYS A 77 -0.08 -0.21 -5.48
N ARG A 78 1.22 -0.52 -5.59
CA ARG A 78 2.15 0.21 -6.46
C ARG A 78 1.79 0.09 -7.94
N GLU A 79 1.45 -1.11 -8.41
CA GLU A 79 1.00 -1.35 -9.79
C GLU A 79 -0.27 -0.56 -10.14
N ASN A 80 -1.15 -0.34 -9.16
CA ASN A 80 -2.39 0.41 -9.35
C ASN A 80 -2.30 1.88 -8.90
N SER A 81 -1.10 2.37 -8.55
CA SER A 81 -0.87 3.74 -8.07
C SER A 81 -1.72 4.12 -6.85
N TRP A 82 -1.96 3.17 -5.95
CA TRP A 82 -2.62 3.40 -4.66
C TRP A 82 -1.58 3.73 -3.59
N GLY A 83 -1.69 4.91 -3.00
CA GLY A 83 -0.83 5.32 -1.88
C GLY A 83 -1.00 4.37 -0.70
N PHE A 84 0.10 3.89 -0.14
CA PHE A 84 0.05 3.02 1.03
C PHE A 84 1.25 3.28 1.94
N CYS A 85 1.08 2.96 3.22
CA CYS A 85 2.18 2.87 4.15
C CYS A 85 2.13 1.54 4.88
N ARG A 86 3.29 1.11 5.40
CA ARG A 86 3.44 -0.15 6.07
C ARG A 86 4.06 0.06 7.44
N LEU A 87 3.45 -0.57 8.44
CA LEU A 87 3.95 -0.63 9.80
C LEU A 87 4.27 -2.09 10.13
N ASP A 88 5.56 -2.34 10.32
CA ASP A 88 6.06 -3.59 10.89
C ASP A 88 6.97 -3.33 12.10
N GLY A 89 7.39 -4.42 12.76
CA GLY A 89 8.14 -4.35 14.01
C GLY A 89 9.56 -3.79 13.86
N SER A 90 10.03 -3.52 12.64
CA SER A 90 11.34 -2.91 12.41
C SER A 90 11.31 -1.37 12.52
N ILE A 91 10.12 -0.77 12.60
CA ILE A 91 9.94 0.68 12.59
C ILE A 91 9.92 1.24 14.02
N THR A 92 10.72 2.29 14.24
CA THR A 92 10.79 2.98 15.53
C THR A 92 9.49 3.70 15.90
N MET A 93 9.21 3.84 17.20
CA MET A 93 7.98 4.49 17.70
C MET A 93 7.77 5.91 17.16
N LYS A 94 8.84 6.70 17.01
CA LYS A 94 8.74 8.06 16.47
C LYS A 94 8.29 8.06 15.00
N LYS A 95 8.76 7.10 14.20
CA LYS A 95 8.33 6.94 12.80
C LYS A 95 6.91 6.39 12.70
N ARG A 96 6.53 5.49 13.63
CA ARG A 96 5.17 4.96 13.76
C ARG A 96 4.16 6.10 13.88
N GLN A 97 4.35 6.98 14.85
CA GLN A 97 3.42 8.10 15.10
C GLN A 97 3.26 8.98 13.86
N LYS A 98 4.37 9.36 13.22
CA LYS A 98 4.34 10.19 12.02
C LYS A 98 3.53 9.55 10.87
N MET A 99 3.67 8.25 10.66
CA MET A 99 2.89 7.54 9.63
C MET A 99 1.41 7.45 9.98
N CYS A 100 1.07 7.29 11.26
CA CYS A 100 -0.32 7.34 11.71
C CYS A 100 -0.92 8.73 11.48
N ASP A 101 -0.19 9.79 11.84
CA ASP A 101 -0.63 11.18 11.66
C ASP A 101 -0.85 11.49 10.17
N GLU A 102 0.09 11.09 9.31
CA GLU A 102 0.02 11.25 7.86
C GLU A 102 -1.10 10.40 7.23
N PHE A 103 -1.34 9.20 7.75
CA PHE A 103 -2.48 8.38 7.32
C PHE A 103 -3.81 8.96 7.80
N ASN A 104 -3.85 9.68 8.92
CA ASN A 104 -5.08 10.28 9.45
C ASN A 104 -5.42 11.62 8.79
N ASP A 105 -4.46 12.32 8.19
CA ASP A 105 -4.71 13.58 7.47
C ASP A 105 -5.76 13.39 6.35
N PRO A 106 -6.87 14.13 6.33
CA PRO A 106 -7.89 14.04 5.29
C PRO A 106 -7.38 14.39 3.88
N ASN A 107 -6.31 15.18 3.78
CA ASN A 107 -5.65 15.55 2.53
C ASN A 107 -4.58 14.54 2.10
N SER A 108 -4.36 13.51 2.90
CA SER A 108 -3.37 12.48 2.60
C SER A 108 -3.75 11.71 1.34
N PRO A 109 -2.80 11.46 0.43
CA PRO A 109 -3.01 10.57 -0.71
C PRO A 109 -2.93 9.08 -0.32
N LEU A 110 -2.71 8.78 0.96
CA LEU A 110 -2.65 7.41 1.45
C LEU A 110 -4.05 6.77 1.50
N VAL A 111 -4.11 5.59 0.90
CA VAL A 111 -5.32 4.77 0.75
C VAL A 111 -5.30 3.60 1.71
N ALA A 112 -4.15 2.95 1.83
CA ALA A 112 -4.01 1.69 2.55
C ALA A 112 -2.94 1.77 3.65
N PHE A 113 -3.27 1.24 4.83
CA PHE A 113 -2.38 1.08 5.96
C PHE A 113 -2.13 -0.41 6.18
N LEU A 114 -0.91 -0.87 5.89
CA LEU A 114 -0.52 -2.27 5.98
C LEU A 114 0.12 -2.55 7.34
N LEU A 115 -0.54 -3.38 8.15
CA LEU A 115 -0.13 -3.73 9.50
C LEU A 115 0.34 -5.17 9.59
N SER A 116 1.55 -5.37 10.10
CA SER A 116 1.94 -6.67 10.65
C SER A 116 1.29 -6.84 12.02
N SER A 117 0.57 -7.93 12.26
CA SER A 117 -0.03 -8.20 13.58
C SER A 117 1.03 -8.39 14.68
N LYS A 118 2.29 -8.70 14.32
CA LYS A 118 3.42 -8.69 15.25
C LYS A 118 3.82 -7.29 15.72
N ALA A 119 3.36 -6.25 15.02
CA ALA A 119 3.67 -4.85 15.31
C ALA A 119 2.46 -4.05 15.83
N GLY A 120 1.26 -4.64 15.78
CA GLY A 120 -0.02 -4.03 16.17
C GLY A 120 -0.39 -4.17 17.66
N GLY A 121 0.58 -4.55 18.50
CA GLY A 121 0.50 -4.48 19.96
C GLY A 121 1.12 -3.20 20.48
#